data_AF-A0A349Z3M3-F1
#
_entry.id   AF-A0A349Z3M3-F1
#
_cell.length_a   1.000
_cell.length_b   1.000
_cell.length_c   1.000
_cell.angle_alpha   90.00
_cell.angle_beta   90.00
_cell.angle_gamma   90.00
#
_symmetry.space_group_name_H-M   'P 1'
#
loop_
_entity.id
_entity.type
_entity.pdbx_description
1 polymer ?
#
loop_
_entity_poly.entity_id
_entity_poly.type
_entity_poly.pdbx_seq_one_letter_code
_entity_poly.pdbx_strand_id
1 'polypeptide(L)'
;MQRSEQLFERAQLSIPGGVNSPVRAFKAVGGTPRFIEKADGPYIYDVDGKRYIDYVQSWGPMVLGHNNDKIREAVIHAAASGLSFGAPTEAEIIMAEKVREIVPSMEMVRMVNSGTEATMSAIRLARGYTGKNKLVKFEGCYHGHADSLLVKAGSGALTLGVPSSPGVPADVAQHTLTVEYNNLDSVKQVFAEVGDDIACIIVEPVAGNMNCIPPVDGFLQGLRDICDEHGAVLIFDEVMTGFRVSRGGAQERYGVTPDLTCLGKVIGGGMPVGAFGGKKSILTHIA
;
A
#
# COMPACT_ATOMS: atom_id res chain seq x y z
N MET A 1 -6.53 29.98 -22.87
CA MET A 1 -5.99 28.71 -22.38
C MET A 1 -5.44 28.94 -20.99
N GLN A 2 -5.98 28.25 -19.98
CA GLN A 2 -5.50 28.35 -18.61
C GLN A 2 -4.07 27.79 -18.52
N ARG A 3 -3.30 28.19 -17.50
CA ARG A 3 -1.91 27.75 -17.33
C ARG A 3 -1.83 26.24 -17.13
N SER A 4 -2.78 25.64 -16.42
CA SER A 4 -2.88 24.19 -16.27
C SER A 4 -3.01 23.45 -17.62
N GLU A 5 -3.77 24.00 -18.57
CA GLU A 5 -3.94 23.42 -19.91
C GLU A 5 -2.64 23.47 -20.72
N GLN A 6 -1.95 24.62 -20.71
CA GLN A 6 -0.62 24.78 -21.34
C GLN A 6 0.40 23.78 -20.80
N LEU A 7 0.42 23.59 -19.47
CA LEU A 7 1.34 22.64 -18.84
C LEU A 7 1.00 21.20 -19.20
N PHE A 8 -0.29 20.85 -19.26
CA PHE A 8 -0.71 19.51 -19.65
C PHE A 8 -0.34 19.20 -21.09
N GLU A 9 -0.61 20.10 -22.04
CA GLU A 9 -0.22 19.95 -23.45
C GLU A 9 1.29 19.75 -23.58
N ARG A 10 2.08 20.57 -22.87
CA ARG A 10 3.53 20.42 -22.86
C ARG A 10 3.98 19.10 -22.23
N ALA A 11 3.31 18.63 -21.18
CA ALA A 11 3.64 17.37 -20.52
C ALA A 11 3.38 16.15 -21.42
N GLN A 12 2.34 16.18 -22.27
CA GLN A 12 2.04 15.09 -23.22
C GLN A 12 3.18 14.82 -24.21
N LEU A 13 4.04 15.81 -24.46
CA LEU A 13 5.19 15.66 -25.38
C LEU A 13 6.30 14.77 -24.82
N SER A 14 6.39 14.63 -23.50
CA SER A 14 7.55 13.99 -22.84
C SER A 14 7.16 12.96 -21.78
N ILE A 15 5.91 12.94 -21.32
CA ILE A 15 5.43 12.05 -20.27
C ILE A 15 4.23 11.27 -20.82
N PRO A 16 4.23 9.92 -20.76
CA PRO A 16 3.10 9.13 -21.24
C PRO A 16 1.78 9.56 -20.59
N GLY A 17 0.82 10.01 -21.40
CA GLY A 17 -0.46 10.54 -20.90
C GLY A 17 -0.34 11.85 -20.11
N GLY A 18 0.81 12.53 -20.15
CA GLY A 18 1.08 13.80 -19.50
C GLY A 18 1.26 13.74 -17.98
N VAL A 19 1.36 12.53 -17.40
CA VAL A 19 1.41 12.33 -15.94
C VAL A 19 2.30 11.17 -15.51
N ASN A 20 2.92 11.27 -14.33
CA ASN A 20 3.72 10.20 -13.72
C ASN A 20 2.91 9.19 -12.89
N SER A 21 1.59 9.38 -12.78
CA SER A 21 0.67 8.43 -12.13
C SER A 21 -0.68 8.48 -12.85
N PRO A 22 -1.21 7.35 -13.34
CA PRO A 22 -2.36 7.35 -14.25
C PRO A 22 -3.60 8.08 -13.74
N VAL A 23 -3.90 7.98 -12.45
CA VAL A 23 -5.09 8.62 -11.84
C VAL A 23 -5.05 10.15 -11.97
N ARG A 24 -3.84 10.74 -12.07
CA ARG A 24 -3.66 12.19 -12.17
C ARG A 24 -4.06 12.74 -13.55
N ALA A 25 -4.28 11.89 -14.56
CA ALA A 25 -4.70 12.33 -15.89
C ALA A 25 -6.20 12.69 -15.98
N PHE A 26 -6.96 12.56 -14.89
CA PHE A 26 -8.40 12.87 -14.81
C PHE A 26 -9.29 12.07 -15.78
N LYS A 27 -8.78 10.98 -16.37
CA LYS A 27 -9.54 10.14 -17.32
C LYS A 27 -10.89 9.64 -16.77
N ALA A 28 -10.98 9.38 -15.46
CA ALA A 28 -12.20 8.90 -14.81
C ALA A 28 -13.24 10.00 -14.55
N VAL A 29 -12.85 11.27 -14.52
CA VAL A 29 -13.72 12.42 -14.19
C VAL A 29 -13.90 13.40 -15.35
N GLY A 30 -13.12 13.23 -16.42
CA GLY A 30 -13.11 14.12 -17.58
C GLY A 30 -12.34 15.42 -17.35
N GLY A 31 -12.08 16.13 -18.45
CA GLY A 31 -11.39 17.41 -18.46
C GLY A 31 -9.87 17.32 -18.31
N THR A 32 -9.25 18.48 -18.07
CA THR A 32 -7.79 18.65 -17.94
C THR A 32 -7.39 18.68 -16.46
N PRO A 33 -6.34 17.94 -16.04
CA PRO A 33 -5.89 17.95 -14.66
C PRO A 33 -5.36 19.32 -14.22
N ARG A 34 -5.52 19.61 -12.92
CA ARG A 34 -5.01 20.84 -12.32
C ARG A 34 -3.54 20.66 -11.95
N PHE A 35 -2.69 21.58 -12.38
CA PHE A 35 -1.29 21.63 -11.97
C PHE A 35 -1.19 22.41 -10.67
N ILE A 36 -0.61 21.82 -9.63
CA ILE A 36 -0.53 22.40 -8.29
C ILE A 36 0.81 23.10 -8.11
N GLU A 37 0.77 24.36 -7.65
CA GLU A 37 1.96 25.18 -7.39
C GLU A 37 2.40 25.09 -5.92
N LYS A 38 1.44 25.14 -4.99
CA LYS A 38 1.72 25.11 -3.56
C LYS A 38 0.58 24.45 -2.78
N ALA A 39 0.88 24.03 -1.55
CA ALA A 39 -0.06 23.46 -0.62
C ALA A 39 0.28 23.91 0.81
N ASP A 40 -0.73 24.26 1.61
CA ASP A 40 -0.55 24.74 2.98
C ASP A 40 -1.79 24.46 3.83
N GLY A 41 -1.59 23.84 4.99
CA GLY A 41 -2.67 23.41 5.87
C GLY A 41 -3.67 22.51 5.14
N PRO A 42 -4.98 22.82 5.15
CA PRO A 42 -6.00 22.02 4.45
C PRO A 42 -6.19 22.41 2.98
N TYR A 43 -5.32 23.24 2.40
CA TYR A 43 -5.52 23.81 1.06
C TYR A 43 -4.41 23.42 0.07
N ILE A 44 -4.80 23.30 -1.20
CA ILE A 44 -3.91 23.31 -2.35
C ILE A 44 -4.25 24.48 -3.28
N TYR A 45 -3.25 24.96 -4.02
CA TYR A 45 -3.36 26.09 -4.92
C TYR A 45 -2.83 25.68 -6.30
N ASP A 46 -3.65 25.82 -7.34
CA ASP A 46 -3.19 25.55 -8.70
C ASP A 46 -2.35 26.70 -9.27
N VAL A 47 -1.70 26.43 -10.40
CA VAL A 47 -0.87 27.39 -11.15
C VAL A 47 -1.66 28.57 -11.75
N ASP A 48 -2.99 28.53 -11.67
CA ASP A 48 -3.89 29.62 -12.06
C ASP A 48 -4.32 30.45 -10.83
N GLY A 49 -3.78 30.15 -9.64
CA GLY A 49 -4.03 30.85 -8.38
C GLY A 49 -5.30 30.43 -7.65
N LYS A 50 -6.04 29.43 -8.14
CA LYS A 50 -7.28 28.97 -7.52
C LYS A 50 -6.96 28.08 -6.32
N ARG A 51 -7.61 28.38 -5.19
CA ARG A 51 -7.51 27.62 -3.94
C ARG A 51 -8.60 26.55 -3.85
N TYR A 52 -8.24 25.37 -3.37
CA TYR A 52 -9.14 24.24 -3.13
C TYR A 52 -8.97 23.75 -1.69
N ILE A 53 -10.08 23.37 -1.04
CA ILE A 53 -10.01 22.51 0.16
C ILE A 53 -9.59 21.12 -0.32
N ASP A 54 -8.53 20.56 0.26
CA ASP A 54 -7.93 19.33 -0.22
C ASP A 54 -8.34 18.11 0.62
N TYR A 55 -9.17 17.26 0.02
CA TYR A 55 -9.53 15.94 0.55
C TYR A 55 -8.69 14.80 -0.04
N VAL A 56 -7.82 15.08 -1.03
CA VAL A 56 -6.88 14.10 -1.59
C VAL A 56 -5.67 13.96 -0.68
N GLN A 57 -5.13 15.06 -0.14
CA GLN A 57 -4.04 15.06 0.85
C GLN A 57 -2.82 14.27 0.38
N SER A 58 -2.43 14.45 -0.90
CA SER A 58 -1.41 13.66 -1.58
C SER A 58 -1.65 12.14 -1.54
N TRP A 59 -2.92 11.72 -1.58
CA TRP A 59 -3.40 10.34 -1.44
C TRP A 59 -3.21 9.72 -0.06
N GLY A 60 -2.98 10.53 0.99
CA GLY A 60 -2.96 10.07 2.38
C GLY A 60 -1.78 10.49 3.29
N PRO A 61 -0.59 10.92 2.82
CA PRO A 61 0.49 11.30 3.75
C PRO A 61 0.17 12.50 4.64
N MET A 62 -0.65 13.44 4.16
CA MET A 62 -0.82 14.76 4.78
C MET A 62 -1.88 14.75 5.90
N VAL A 63 -1.78 13.79 6.84
CA VAL A 63 -2.72 13.66 7.97
C VAL A 63 -2.67 14.87 8.92
N LEU A 64 -1.53 15.57 8.98
CA LEU A 64 -1.35 16.81 9.75
C LEU A 64 -1.51 18.08 8.90
N GLY A 65 -2.06 17.96 7.69
CA GLY A 65 -2.12 19.03 6.69
C GLY A 65 -0.80 19.21 5.93
N HIS A 66 -0.87 19.97 4.85
CA HIS A 66 0.27 20.31 4.00
C HIS A 66 1.20 21.31 4.71
N ASN A 67 2.50 21.26 4.39
CA ASN A 67 3.50 22.22 4.85
C ASN A 67 3.53 22.43 6.38
N ASN A 68 3.32 21.36 7.15
CA ASN A 68 3.39 21.43 8.60
C ASN A 68 4.79 21.91 9.04
N ASP A 69 4.85 22.99 9.82
CA ASP A 69 6.11 23.65 10.19
C ASP A 69 7.11 22.69 10.84
N LYS A 70 6.67 21.82 11.76
CA LYS A 70 7.56 20.87 12.43
C LYS A 70 8.19 19.87 11.46
N ILE A 71 7.42 19.39 10.48
CA ILE A 71 7.90 18.46 9.46
C ILE A 71 8.85 19.19 8.51
N ARG A 72 8.47 20.38 8.02
CA ARG A 72 9.30 21.17 7.11
C ARG A 72 10.67 21.47 7.72
N GLU A 73 10.70 22.00 8.93
CA GLU A 73 11.97 22.35 9.59
C GLU A 73 12.85 21.11 9.85
N ALA A 74 12.25 19.97 10.21
CA ALA A 74 12.99 18.72 10.37
C ALA A 74 13.63 18.25 9.04
N VAL A 75 12.92 18.38 7.93
CA VAL A 75 13.44 18.05 6.58
C VAL A 75 14.56 19.00 6.17
N ILE A 76 14.39 20.32 6.38
CA ILE A 76 15.42 21.32 6.07
C ILE A 76 16.69 21.05 6.88
N HIS A 77 16.53 20.76 8.18
CA HIS A 77 17.64 20.44 9.06
C HIS A 77 18.39 19.18 8.62
N ALA A 78 17.66 18.09 8.32
CA ALA A 78 18.26 16.85 7.83
C ALA A 78 19.01 17.05 6.50
N ALA A 79 18.43 17.81 5.56
CA ALA A 79 19.04 18.07 4.26
C ALA A 79 20.36 18.86 4.36
N ALA A 80 20.54 19.69 5.40
CA ALA A 80 21.78 20.42 5.64
C ALA A 80 22.97 19.51 5.97
N SER A 81 22.71 18.29 6.45
CA SER A 81 23.73 17.27 6.72
C SER A 81 24.02 16.38 5.50
N GLY A 82 23.33 16.58 4.37
CA GLY A 82 23.42 15.75 3.17
C GLY A 82 22.13 14.99 2.87
N LEU A 83 21.88 14.71 1.58
CA LEU A 83 20.61 14.11 1.14
C LEU A 83 20.56 12.57 1.28
N SER A 84 21.72 11.90 1.27
CA SER A 84 21.85 10.45 1.40
C SER A 84 23.30 10.08 1.69
N PHE A 85 23.52 8.99 2.44
CA PHE A 85 24.84 8.58 2.93
C PHE A 85 25.32 7.22 2.42
N GLY A 86 24.42 6.34 1.97
CA GLY A 86 24.77 4.96 1.60
C GLY A 86 25.27 4.10 2.78
N ALA A 87 25.05 4.55 4.01
CA ALA A 87 25.45 3.89 5.26
C ALA A 87 24.37 4.10 6.34
N PRO A 88 24.32 3.23 7.37
CA PRO A 88 23.33 3.33 8.44
C PRO A 88 23.41 4.63 9.24
N THR A 89 22.27 5.08 9.76
CA THR A 89 22.09 6.28 10.58
C THR A 89 21.30 5.99 11.85
N GLU A 90 21.48 6.83 12.88
CA GLU A 90 20.69 6.74 14.12
C GLU A 90 19.19 6.98 13.87
N ALA A 91 18.86 7.83 12.89
CA ALA A 91 17.47 8.12 12.53
C ALA A 91 16.70 6.87 12.07
N GLU A 92 17.36 5.91 11.42
CA GLU A 92 16.75 4.65 11.01
C GLU A 92 16.36 3.79 12.23
N ILE A 93 17.19 3.79 13.29
CA ILE A 93 16.91 3.08 14.54
C ILE A 93 15.72 3.72 15.24
N ILE A 94 15.75 5.05 15.41
CA ILE A 94 14.67 5.82 16.05
C ILE A 94 13.34 5.59 15.33
N MET A 95 13.34 5.60 13.98
CA MET A 95 12.16 5.34 13.18
C MET A 95 11.64 3.92 13.41
N ALA A 96 12.51 2.90 13.35
CA ALA A 96 12.12 1.52 13.57
C ALA A 96 11.52 1.33 14.98
N GLU A 97 12.17 1.85 16.03
CA GLU A 97 11.66 1.78 17.40
C GLU A 97 10.31 2.46 17.56
N LYS A 98 10.12 3.65 16.95
CA LYS A 98 8.85 4.37 16.99
C LYS A 98 7.72 3.60 16.32
N VAL A 99 7.98 2.97 15.17
CA VAL A 99 6.99 2.13 14.49
C VAL A 99 6.61 0.93 15.34
N ARG A 100 7.59 0.21 15.92
CA ARG A 100 7.35 -0.94 16.80
C ARG A 100 6.54 -0.57 18.05
N GLU A 101 6.79 0.60 18.62
CA GLU A 101 6.04 1.12 19.77
C GLU A 101 4.57 1.37 19.42
N ILE A 102 4.28 1.93 18.24
CA ILE A 102 2.93 2.32 17.83
C ILE A 102 2.15 1.16 17.22
N VAL A 103 2.82 0.22 16.55
CA VAL A 103 2.24 -0.94 15.86
C VAL A 103 2.88 -2.21 16.41
N PRO A 104 2.40 -2.74 17.57
CA PRO A 104 3.08 -3.82 18.29
C PRO A 104 3.22 -5.15 17.53
N SER A 105 2.41 -5.38 16.50
CA SER A 105 2.56 -6.55 15.62
C SER A 105 3.88 -6.55 14.84
N MET A 106 4.45 -5.37 14.62
CA MET A 106 5.73 -5.20 13.95
C MET A 106 6.85 -5.33 14.97
N GLU A 107 7.29 -6.56 15.26
CA GLU A 107 8.42 -6.82 16.17
C GLU A 107 9.76 -6.40 15.54
N MET A 108 9.86 -6.49 14.21
CA MET A 108 10.96 -5.97 13.39
C MET A 108 10.39 -5.23 12.17
N VAL A 109 11.12 -4.24 11.67
CA VAL A 109 10.70 -3.37 10.55
C VAL A 109 11.86 -3.19 9.57
N ARG A 110 11.56 -3.13 8.28
CA ARG A 110 12.47 -2.72 7.21
C ARG A 110 11.85 -1.54 6.45
N MET A 111 12.62 -0.48 6.30
CA MET A 111 12.25 0.67 5.47
C MET A 111 12.56 0.38 4.00
N VAL A 112 11.72 0.89 3.10
CA VAL A 112 11.84 0.85 1.64
C VAL A 112 11.35 2.19 1.07
N ASN A 113 11.33 2.37 -0.24
CA ASN A 113 11.01 3.64 -0.88
C ASN A 113 9.53 3.77 -1.28
N SER A 114 8.76 2.68 -1.29
CA SER A 114 7.34 2.73 -1.64
C SER A 114 6.49 1.63 -1.00
N GLY A 115 5.16 1.82 -1.03
CA GLY A 115 4.21 0.76 -0.67
C GLY A 115 4.32 -0.47 -1.57
N THR A 116 4.59 -0.29 -2.88
CA THR A 116 4.82 -1.41 -3.81
C THR A 116 6.01 -2.27 -3.40
N GLU A 117 7.12 -1.64 -2.98
CA GLU A 117 8.29 -2.38 -2.49
C GLU A 117 8.02 -3.09 -1.17
N ALA A 118 7.18 -2.50 -0.30
CA ALA A 118 6.79 -3.12 0.95
C ALA A 118 5.97 -4.38 0.71
N THR A 119 4.92 -4.30 -0.11
CA THR A 119 4.03 -5.45 -0.39
C THR A 119 4.75 -6.54 -1.17
N MET A 120 5.58 -6.21 -2.16
CA MET A 120 6.34 -7.23 -2.90
C MET A 120 7.36 -7.95 -1.99
N SER A 121 7.93 -7.24 -1.01
CA SER A 121 8.86 -7.83 -0.04
C SER A 121 8.13 -8.70 0.98
N ALA A 122 6.97 -8.24 1.49
CA ALA A 122 6.14 -9.01 2.42
C ALA A 122 5.63 -10.32 1.80
N ILE A 123 5.18 -10.29 0.54
CA ILE A 123 4.74 -11.49 -0.19
C ILE A 123 5.92 -12.44 -0.41
N ARG A 124 7.10 -11.92 -0.77
CA ARG A 124 8.32 -12.74 -0.94
C ARG A 124 8.71 -13.42 0.39
N LEU A 125 8.64 -12.68 1.50
CA LEU A 125 8.90 -13.23 2.83
C LEU A 125 7.89 -14.30 3.21
N ALA A 126 6.60 -14.08 2.98
CA ALA A 126 5.58 -15.09 3.25
C ALA A 126 5.86 -16.38 2.49
N ARG A 127 6.15 -16.30 1.18
CA ARG A 127 6.53 -17.46 0.36
C ARG A 127 7.77 -18.16 0.90
N GLY A 128 8.83 -17.41 1.23
CA GLY A 128 10.07 -17.96 1.77
C GLY A 128 9.91 -18.62 3.13
N TYR A 129 9.06 -18.05 3.99
CA TYR A 129 8.78 -18.56 5.33
C TYR A 129 7.93 -19.84 5.29
N THR A 130 6.91 -19.89 4.45
CA THR A 130 5.98 -21.04 4.39
C THR A 130 6.44 -22.13 3.43
N GLY A 131 7.32 -21.83 2.47
CA GLY A 131 7.68 -22.73 1.38
C GLY A 131 6.55 -22.93 0.35
N LYS A 132 5.52 -22.09 0.38
CA LYS A 132 4.31 -22.19 -0.47
C LYS A 132 4.35 -21.14 -1.57
N ASN A 133 3.61 -21.35 -2.66
CA ASN A 133 3.72 -20.50 -3.86
C ASN A 133 2.61 -19.47 -4.00
N LYS A 134 1.37 -19.81 -3.63
CA LYS A 134 0.20 -18.99 -3.94
C LYS A 134 -0.02 -17.87 -2.94
N LEU A 135 -0.67 -16.80 -3.40
CA LEU A 135 -1.20 -15.75 -2.54
C LEU A 135 -2.68 -15.52 -2.84
N VAL A 136 -3.45 -15.15 -1.83
CA VAL A 136 -4.83 -14.68 -1.98
C VAL A 136 -4.86 -13.17 -1.83
N LYS A 137 -5.52 -12.49 -2.77
CA LYS A 137 -5.85 -11.06 -2.69
C LYS A 137 -7.33 -10.84 -3.00
N PHE A 138 -7.80 -9.63 -2.73
CA PHE A 138 -9.21 -9.28 -2.92
C PHE A 138 -9.41 -8.42 -4.17
N GLU A 139 -10.49 -8.66 -4.91
CA GLU A 139 -10.90 -7.78 -6.00
C GLU A 139 -11.13 -6.35 -5.48
N GLY A 140 -10.72 -5.35 -6.27
CA GLY A 140 -10.79 -3.93 -5.92
C GLY A 140 -9.72 -3.43 -4.94
N CYS A 141 -9.04 -4.32 -4.21
CA CYS A 141 -7.85 -3.96 -3.43
C CYS A 141 -6.63 -3.73 -4.34
N TYR A 142 -5.76 -2.80 -3.98
CA TYR A 142 -4.54 -2.46 -4.71
C TYR A 142 -3.33 -2.42 -3.78
N HIS A 143 -2.33 -3.24 -4.10
CA HIS A 143 -1.13 -3.47 -3.30
C HIS A 143 0.15 -3.04 -4.04
N GLY A 144 0.05 -2.09 -4.96
CA GLY A 144 1.15 -1.77 -5.88
C GLY A 144 1.08 -2.53 -7.20
N HIS A 145 2.07 -2.33 -8.06
CA HIS A 145 2.07 -2.81 -9.45
C HIS A 145 3.13 -3.88 -9.72
N ALA A 146 3.52 -4.67 -8.71
CA ALA A 146 4.35 -5.84 -8.95
C ALA A 146 3.57 -6.87 -9.79
N ASP A 147 4.27 -7.60 -10.67
CA ASP A 147 3.64 -8.50 -11.66
C ASP A 147 2.64 -9.49 -11.05
N SER A 148 2.96 -10.08 -9.90
CA SER A 148 2.06 -11.01 -9.19
C SER A 148 0.79 -10.37 -8.66
N LEU A 149 0.68 -9.04 -8.63
CA LEU A 149 -0.50 -8.31 -8.16
C LEU A 149 -1.35 -7.79 -9.32
N LEU A 150 -0.80 -7.72 -10.54
CA LEU A 150 -1.50 -7.33 -11.77
C LEU A 150 -2.27 -8.52 -12.38
N VAL A 151 -3.17 -9.07 -11.56
CA VAL A 151 -3.90 -10.31 -11.82
C VAL A 151 -5.39 -10.10 -11.52
N LYS A 152 -6.25 -10.60 -12.41
CA LYS A 152 -7.70 -10.71 -12.21
C LYS A 152 -8.12 -12.18 -12.10
N ALA A 153 -9.32 -12.43 -11.60
CA ALA A 153 -9.88 -13.77 -11.54
C ALA A 153 -9.96 -14.39 -12.96
N GLY A 154 -9.52 -15.64 -13.10
CA GLY A 154 -9.70 -16.41 -14.33
C GLY A 154 -11.13 -16.91 -14.49
N SER A 155 -11.56 -17.11 -15.73
CA SER A 155 -12.86 -17.71 -16.05
C SER A 155 -12.75 -19.25 -15.96
N GLY A 156 -12.97 -19.84 -14.79
CA GLY A 156 -12.97 -21.30 -14.61
C GLY A 156 -13.08 -21.74 -13.15
N ALA A 157 -13.43 -23.01 -12.93
CA ALA A 157 -13.65 -23.58 -11.59
C ALA A 157 -12.44 -23.47 -10.65
N LEU A 158 -11.22 -23.49 -11.19
CA LEU A 158 -9.97 -23.41 -10.44
C LEU A 158 -9.49 -21.97 -10.16
N THR A 159 -10.25 -20.94 -10.58
CA THR A 159 -9.97 -19.49 -10.38
C THR A 159 -8.51 -19.05 -10.62
N LEU A 160 -7.75 -19.77 -11.45
CA LEU A 160 -6.35 -19.48 -11.72
C LEU A 160 -6.22 -18.04 -12.22
N GLY A 161 -5.31 -17.29 -11.61
CA GLY A 161 -5.10 -15.88 -11.93
C GLY A 161 -4.68 -15.70 -13.39
N VAL A 162 -5.29 -14.74 -14.07
CA VAL A 162 -4.89 -14.31 -15.41
C VAL A 162 -4.34 -12.88 -15.37
N PRO A 163 -3.31 -12.56 -16.18
CA PRO A 163 -2.76 -11.21 -16.25
C PRO A 163 -3.85 -10.15 -16.52
N SER A 164 -3.81 -9.04 -15.78
CA SER A 164 -4.66 -7.87 -16.03
C SER A 164 -3.96 -6.77 -16.83
N SER A 165 -2.64 -6.90 -17.04
CA SER A 165 -1.82 -5.98 -17.83
C SER A 165 -0.98 -6.75 -18.84
N PRO A 166 -0.82 -6.25 -20.09
CA PRO A 166 0.21 -6.75 -20.99
C PRO A 166 1.60 -6.70 -20.33
N GLY A 167 2.47 -7.65 -20.70
CA GLY A 167 3.83 -7.76 -20.18
C GLY A 167 4.00 -8.65 -18.95
N VAL A 168 2.91 -9.03 -18.27
CA VAL A 168 2.94 -9.98 -17.14
C VAL A 168 2.82 -11.42 -17.67
N PRO A 169 3.80 -12.31 -17.43
CA PRO A 169 3.73 -13.70 -17.85
C PRO A 169 2.60 -14.47 -17.15
N ALA A 170 1.95 -15.39 -17.86
CA ALA A 170 0.93 -16.26 -17.28
C ALA A 170 1.48 -17.10 -16.11
N ASP A 171 2.75 -17.52 -16.19
CA ASP A 171 3.42 -18.30 -15.16
C ASP A 171 3.59 -17.55 -13.84
N VAL A 172 3.57 -16.21 -13.85
CA VAL A 172 3.56 -15.39 -12.64
C VAL A 172 2.14 -15.24 -12.11
N ALA A 173 1.17 -15.02 -13.00
CA ALA A 173 -0.21 -14.75 -12.64
C ALA A 173 -0.94 -15.96 -12.00
N GLN A 174 -0.60 -17.18 -12.43
CA GLN A 174 -1.23 -18.41 -11.91
C GLN A 174 -1.04 -18.63 -10.39
N HIS A 175 -0.07 -17.94 -9.76
CA HIS A 175 0.18 -18.02 -8.33
C HIS A 175 -0.59 -16.97 -7.51
N THR A 176 -1.49 -16.22 -8.13
CA THR A 176 -2.31 -15.22 -7.45
C THR A 176 -3.79 -15.53 -7.62
N LEU A 177 -4.43 -15.80 -6.50
CA LEU A 177 -5.85 -16.10 -6.40
C LEU A 177 -6.58 -14.81 -6.02
N THR A 178 -7.64 -14.47 -6.76
CA THR A 178 -8.46 -13.29 -6.48
C THR A 178 -9.82 -13.71 -5.99
N VAL A 179 -10.20 -13.24 -4.80
CA VAL A 179 -11.48 -13.51 -4.14
C VAL A 179 -12.23 -12.20 -3.88
N GLU A 180 -13.47 -12.29 -3.40
CA GLU A 180 -14.32 -11.13 -3.16
C GLU A 180 -14.08 -10.54 -1.76
N TYR A 181 -13.84 -9.22 -1.69
CA TYR A 181 -13.68 -8.52 -0.41
C TYR A 181 -14.98 -8.61 0.41
N ASN A 182 -14.88 -8.75 1.74
CA ASN A 182 -16.01 -8.99 2.65
C ASN A 182 -16.79 -10.30 2.44
N ASN A 183 -16.34 -11.20 1.55
CA ASN A 183 -16.94 -12.52 1.35
C ASN A 183 -16.02 -13.62 1.90
N LEU A 184 -16.18 -13.95 3.19
CA LEU A 184 -15.33 -14.95 3.84
C LEU A 184 -15.53 -16.36 3.28
N ASP A 185 -16.72 -16.68 2.78
CA ASP A 185 -16.99 -18.00 2.19
C ASP A 185 -16.21 -18.22 0.89
N SER A 186 -16.01 -17.17 0.10
CA SER A 186 -15.12 -17.22 -1.07
C SER A 186 -13.67 -17.54 -0.71
N VAL A 187 -13.20 -17.05 0.45
CA VAL A 187 -11.86 -17.36 0.97
C VAL A 187 -11.80 -18.82 1.41
N LYS A 188 -12.77 -19.28 2.19
CA LYS A 188 -12.84 -20.67 2.68
C LYS A 188 -12.86 -21.67 1.53
N GLN A 189 -13.61 -21.40 0.47
CA GLN A 189 -13.66 -22.27 -0.70
C GLN A 189 -12.28 -22.43 -1.34
N VAL A 190 -11.55 -21.33 -1.54
CA VAL A 190 -10.19 -21.36 -2.10
C VAL A 190 -9.22 -22.12 -1.20
N PHE A 191 -9.30 -21.94 0.12
CA PHE A 191 -8.47 -22.67 1.07
C PHE A 191 -8.81 -24.16 1.16
N ALA A 192 -10.08 -24.55 0.98
CA ALA A 192 -10.49 -25.95 0.91
C ALA A 192 -9.92 -26.66 -0.33
N GLU A 193 -9.76 -25.95 -1.45
CA GLU A 193 -9.26 -26.53 -2.71
C GLU A 193 -7.73 -26.56 -2.79
N VAL A 194 -7.04 -25.49 -2.37
CA VAL A 194 -5.59 -25.32 -2.57
C VAL A 194 -4.85 -24.71 -1.38
N GLY A 195 -5.43 -24.74 -0.18
CA GLY A 195 -4.89 -24.11 1.04
C GLY A 195 -3.46 -24.53 1.42
N ASP A 196 -3.09 -25.76 1.10
CA ASP A 196 -1.75 -26.30 1.38
C ASP A 196 -0.63 -25.57 0.61
N ASP A 197 -0.94 -24.93 -0.53
CA ASP A 197 0.00 -24.15 -1.35
C ASP A 197 -0.22 -22.63 -1.23
N ILE A 198 -1.05 -22.16 -0.28
CA ILE A 198 -1.25 -20.72 -0.04
C ILE A 198 -0.28 -20.21 1.02
N ALA A 199 0.67 -19.37 0.60
CA ALA A 199 1.66 -18.72 1.45
C ALA A 199 1.07 -17.59 2.29
N CYS A 200 0.17 -16.79 1.71
CA CYS A 200 -0.40 -15.63 2.39
C CYS A 200 -1.76 -15.22 1.87
N ILE A 201 -2.48 -14.51 2.74
CA ILE A 201 -3.56 -13.59 2.38
C ILE A 201 -3.01 -12.18 2.51
N ILE A 202 -3.17 -11.35 1.48
CA ILE A 202 -2.91 -9.90 1.56
C ILE A 202 -4.22 -9.12 1.40
N VAL A 203 -4.47 -8.17 2.29
CA VAL A 203 -5.73 -7.41 2.37
C VAL A 203 -5.48 -5.97 2.79
N GLU A 204 -6.21 -5.03 2.17
CA GLU A 204 -6.41 -3.69 2.76
C GLU A 204 -7.45 -3.82 3.88
N PRO A 205 -7.12 -3.64 5.17
CA PRO A 205 -8.09 -3.94 6.24
C PRO A 205 -9.32 -3.02 6.21
N VAL A 206 -9.17 -1.84 5.61
CA VAL A 206 -10.27 -1.02 5.06
C VAL A 206 -9.87 -0.73 3.63
N ALA A 207 -10.64 -1.23 2.67
CA ALA A 207 -10.35 -0.98 1.27
C ALA A 207 -10.47 0.52 0.97
N GLY A 208 -9.47 1.09 0.31
CA GLY A 208 -9.46 2.50 -0.12
C GLY A 208 -9.37 2.68 -1.64
N ASN A 209 -8.92 1.66 -2.38
CA ASN A 209 -8.70 1.76 -3.82
C ASN A 209 -9.92 1.42 -4.68
N MET A 210 -10.98 0.88 -4.07
CA MET A 210 -12.31 0.74 -4.64
C MET A 210 -13.32 1.67 -3.93
N ASN A 211 -12.84 2.89 -3.61
CA ASN A 211 -13.45 3.78 -2.62
C ASN A 211 -13.30 3.24 -1.19
N CYS A 212 -13.86 3.94 -0.20
CA CYS A 212 -13.77 3.55 1.21
C CYS A 212 -14.82 2.48 1.54
N ILE A 213 -14.39 1.23 1.67
CA ILE A 213 -15.25 0.10 2.04
C ILE A 213 -14.69 -0.54 3.33
N PRO A 214 -15.28 -0.23 4.50
CA PRO A 214 -14.95 -0.89 5.77
C PRO A 214 -15.19 -2.41 5.72
N PRO A 215 -14.47 -3.19 6.54
CA PRO A 215 -14.73 -4.61 6.65
C PRO A 215 -16.09 -4.84 7.32
N VAL A 216 -16.82 -5.86 6.87
CA VAL A 216 -18.00 -6.34 7.60
C VAL A 216 -17.59 -7.06 8.88
N ASP A 217 -18.48 -7.09 9.87
CA ASP A 217 -18.22 -7.73 11.15
C ASP A 217 -17.76 -9.19 10.95
N GLY A 218 -16.70 -9.57 11.65
CA GLY A 218 -16.11 -10.91 11.59
C GLY A 218 -15.25 -11.20 10.35
N PHE A 219 -15.20 -10.32 9.34
CA PHE A 219 -14.40 -10.59 8.13
C PHE A 219 -12.90 -10.69 8.44
N LEU A 220 -12.31 -9.65 9.06
CA LEU A 220 -10.87 -9.65 9.36
C LEU A 220 -10.48 -10.73 10.37
N GLN A 221 -11.34 -11.01 11.36
CA GLN A 221 -11.11 -12.10 12.30
C GLN A 221 -11.17 -13.46 11.59
N GLY A 222 -12.12 -13.65 10.68
CA GLY A 222 -12.20 -14.87 9.87
C GLY A 222 -10.96 -15.07 8.98
N LEU A 223 -10.38 -14.01 8.43
CA LEU A 223 -9.10 -14.12 7.69
C LEU A 223 -7.96 -14.57 8.60
N ARG A 224 -7.90 -14.04 9.83
CA ARG A 224 -6.92 -14.44 10.84
C ARG A 224 -7.06 -15.92 11.18
N ASP A 225 -8.28 -16.37 11.46
CA ASP A 225 -8.57 -17.75 11.83
C ASP A 225 -8.19 -18.72 10.70
N ILE A 226 -8.54 -18.40 9.43
CA ILE A 226 -8.17 -19.21 8.25
C ILE A 226 -6.64 -19.28 8.08
N CYS A 227 -5.95 -18.15 8.24
CA CYS A 227 -4.49 -18.13 8.16
C CYS A 227 -3.83 -18.99 9.25
N ASP A 228 -4.36 -18.95 10.48
CA ASP A 228 -3.88 -19.75 11.60
C ASP A 228 -4.12 -21.26 11.37
N GLU A 229 -5.30 -21.63 10.88
CA GLU A 229 -5.66 -23.03 10.58
C GLU A 229 -4.78 -23.64 9.49
N HIS A 230 -4.50 -22.90 8.42
CA HIS A 230 -3.79 -23.42 7.25
C HIS A 230 -2.27 -23.12 7.26
N GLY A 231 -1.76 -22.43 8.29
CA GLY A 231 -0.36 -21.99 8.31
C GLY A 231 -0.03 -21.07 7.14
N ALA A 232 -0.91 -20.12 6.83
CA ALA A 232 -0.67 -19.04 5.88
C ALA A 232 -0.35 -17.75 6.65
N VAL A 233 0.41 -16.85 6.02
CA VAL A 233 0.76 -15.54 6.61
C VAL A 233 -0.36 -14.54 6.30
N LEU A 234 -0.93 -13.91 7.31
CA LEU A 234 -1.85 -12.79 7.13
C LEU A 234 -1.05 -11.48 6.98
N ILE A 235 -1.20 -10.83 5.84
CA ILE A 235 -0.55 -9.55 5.53
C ILE A 235 -1.62 -8.46 5.49
N PHE A 236 -1.49 -7.48 6.37
CA PHE A 236 -2.27 -6.24 6.27
C PHE A 236 -1.50 -5.21 5.45
N ASP A 237 -2.10 -4.78 4.34
CA ASP A 237 -1.68 -3.59 3.61
C ASP A 237 -2.28 -2.34 4.30
N GLU A 238 -1.49 -1.77 5.19
CA GLU A 238 -1.81 -0.54 5.91
C GLU A 238 -1.13 0.68 5.29
N VAL A 239 -0.76 0.62 4.01
CA VAL A 239 -0.14 1.76 3.30
C VAL A 239 -1.09 2.96 3.29
N MET A 240 -2.42 2.75 3.27
CA MET A 240 -3.41 3.84 3.40
C MET A 240 -3.98 3.98 4.82
N THR A 241 -4.25 2.88 5.51
CA THR A 241 -4.96 2.88 6.80
C THR A 241 -4.05 3.15 7.99
N GLY A 242 -2.76 2.83 7.88
CA GLY A 242 -1.77 2.98 8.94
C GLY A 242 -1.65 4.43 9.41
N PHE A 243 -1.70 4.63 10.72
CA PHE A 243 -1.67 5.95 11.39
C PHE A 243 -2.81 6.92 10.99
N ARG A 244 -3.81 6.44 10.23
CA ARG A 244 -4.93 7.25 9.72
C ARG A 244 -6.26 6.77 10.29
N VAL A 245 -6.53 5.47 10.22
CA VAL A 245 -7.78 4.88 10.72
C VAL A 245 -7.81 4.90 12.26
N SER A 246 -6.65 4.69 12.88
CA SER A 246 -6.34 4.98 14.27
C SER A 246 -4.83 5.15 14.43
N ARG A 247 -4.34 5.39 15.66
CA ARG A 247 -2.91 5.60 15.92
C ARG A 247 -2.09 4.37 15.53
N GLY A 248 -2.52 3.17 15.91
CA GLY A 248 -1.92 1.88 15.55
C GLY A 248 -2.44 1.27 14.26
N GLY A 249 -3.20 2.01 13.44
CA GLY A 249 -3.76 1.52 12.17
C GLY A 249 -5.05 0.72 12.33
N ALA A 250 -5.56 0.18 11.23
CA ALA A 250 -6.78 -0.61 11.21
C ALA A 250 -6.66 -1.87 12.09
N GLN A 251 -5.48 -2.47 12.22
CA GLN A 251 -5.25 -3.58 13.16
C GLN A 251 -5.58 -3.22 14.61
N GLU A 252 -5.24 -2.01 15.07
CA GLU A 252 -5.62 -1.53 16.40
C GLU A 252 -7.13 -1.29 16.46
N ARG A 253 -7.71 -0.61 15.46
CA ARG A 253 -9.14 -0.29 15.42
C ARG A 253 -10.03 -1.54 15.48
N TYR A 254 -9.67 -2.58 14.75
CA TYR A 254 -10.48 -3.80 14.63
C TYR A 254 -10.02 -4.93 15.55
N GLY A 255 -8.92 -4.75 16.29
CA GLY A 255 -8.42 -5.74 17.24
C GLY A 255 -7.91 -7.03 16.59
N VAL A 256 -7.49 -7.00 15.33
CA VAL A 256 -6.98 -8.17 14.59
C VAL A 256 -5.49 -7.98 14.33
N THR A 257 -4.67 -8.93 14.79
CA THR A 257 -3.21 -8.87 14.66
C THR A 257 -2.74 -9.64 13.41
N PRO A 258 -2.21 -8.98 12.37
CA PRO A 258 -1.62 -9.65 11.21
C PRO A 258 -0.24 -10.23 11.54
N ASP A 259 0.26 -11.11 10.68
CA ASP A 259 1.63 -11.62 10.78
C ASP A 259 2.65 -10.62 10.23
N LEU A 260 2.28 -9.93 9.14
CA LEU A 260 3.05 -8.87 8.50
C LEU A 260 2.15 -7.65 8.25
N THR A 261 2.72 -6.46 8.37
CA THR A 261 2.09 -5.19 8.01
C THR A 261 2.95 -4.46 6.98
N CYS A 262 2.33 -3.94 5.93
CA CYS A 262 2.94 -3.01 4.98
C CYS A 262 2.49 -1.58 5.30
N LEU A 263 3.43 -0.64 5.32
CA LEU A 263 3.21 0.77 5.62
C LEU A 263 3.75 1.64 4.48
N GLY A 264 3.25 2.86 4.41
CA GLY A 264 3.74 3.89 3.52
C GLY A 264 3.05 5.21 3.85
N LYS A 265 3.07 6.14 2.90
CA LYS A 265 2.36 7.43 2.99
C LYS A 265 2.71 8.21 4.26
N VAL A 266 1.93 8.06 5.34
CA VAL A 266 2.06 8.82 6.59
C VAL A 266 3.43 8.64 7.24
N ILE A 267 4.03 7.44 7.16
CA ILE A 267 5.36 7.18 7.75
C ILE A 267 6.48 8.05 7.17
N GLY A 268 6.31 8.50 5.92
CA GLY A 268 7.28 9.37 5.25
C GLY A 268 7.02 10.86 5.49
N GLY A 269 5.95 11.23 6.18
CA GLY A 269 5.58 12.63 6.40
C GLY A 269 5.39 13.44 5.11
N GLY A 270 5.06 12.76 3.99
CA GLY A 270 4.98 13.37 2.65
C GLY A 270 6.15 13.01 1.72
N MET A 271 7.25 12.46 2.24
CA MET A 271 8.38 11.97 1.46
C MET A 271 8.14 10.53 0.95
N PRO A 272 8.81 10.08 -0.14
CA PRO A 272 8.69 8.72 -0.65
C PRO A 272 9.33 7.69 0.30
N VAL A 273 8.48 7.04 1.11
CA VAL A 273 8.88 6.01 2.07
C VAL A 273 7.79 4.93 2.15
N GLY A 274 8.22 3.67 2.18
CA GLY A 274 7.44 2.51 2.56
C GLY A 274 8.12 1.76 3.71
N ALA A 275 7.41 0.85 4.34
CA ALA A 275 8.01 -0.11 5.27
C ALA A 275 7.24 -1.42 5.25
N PHE A 276 7.90 -2.52 5.58
CA PHE A 276 7.23 -3.77 5.93
C PHE A 276 7.84 -4.31 7.23
N GLY A 277 7.04 -5.02 8.00
CA GLY A 277 7.46 -5.56 9.29
C GLY A 277 6.38 -6.44 9.88
N GLY A 278 6.67 -7.07 11.02
CA GLY A 278 5.78 -8.07 11.60
C GLY A 278 6.51 -8.97 12.58
N LYS A 279 6.03 -10.21 12.72
CA LYS A 279 6.63 -11.24 13.57
C LYS A 279 8.11 -11.43 13.24
N LYS A 280 8.96 -11.42 14.28
CA LYS A 280 10.41 -11.58 14.16
C LYS A 280 10.79 -12.88 13.47
N SER A 281 10.09 -13.99 13.78
CA SER A 281 10.33 -15.30 13.16
C SER A 281 10.20 -15.27 11.64
N ILE A 282 9.31 -14.45 11.10
CA ILE A 282 9.12 -14.29 9.65
C ILE A 282 10.16 -13.30 9.10
N LEU A 283 10.37 -12.17 9.76
CA LEU A 283 11.29 -11.13 9.28
C LEU A 283 12.74 -11.60 9.22
N THR A 284 13.18 -12.50 10.10
CA THR A 284 14.53 -13.06 10.08
C THR A 284 14.75 -14.08 8.94
N HIS A 285 13.72 -14.43 8.17
CA HIS A 285 13.87 -15.18 6.91
C HIS A 285 14.22 -14.27 5.72
N ILE A 286 14.41 -12.97 5.95
CA ILE A 286 14.95 -12.08 4.92
C ILE A 286 16.39 -12.50 4.61
N ALA A 287 16.64 -12.86 3.35
CA ALA A 287 17.99 -13.07 2.84
C ALA A 287 18.75 -11.74 2.76
#